data_AF-A0A3L8SUJ6-F1
#
_entry.id   AF-A0A3L8SUJ6-F1
#
_cell.length_a   1.000
_cell.length_b   1.000
_cell.length_c   1.000
_cell.angle_alpha   90.00
_cell.angle_beta   90.00
_cell.angle_gamma   90.00
#
_symmetry.space_group_name_H-M   'P 1'
#
loop_
_entity.id
_entity.type
_entity.pdbx_description
1 polymer ?
#
loop_
_entity_poly.entity_id
_entity_poly.type
_entity_poly.pdbx_seq_one_letter_code
_entity_poly.pdbx_strand_id
1 'polypeptide(L)'
;MESPAVTFTLAYLVFAVCFVFPPDEVRSAGLTVQSLLSAWLGSEDAAFVQYHLRRSTGTLLAHSLLPLGYYLGMCFAAPEKHLCFFYLASKEWKTFFFFAVLLPAITSALAYYWSRKGWNNHPLARTLAVHALPQSGWRAVASSINTEFRRIDKFATGAPGARVIVTDTWVIKVTTYCLHVAQQQDIHLTVTDSRQHELTPDSNMPVQFLTIRVASVNPYIKAFDIR
;
A
#
# COMPACT_ATOMS: atom_id res chain seq x y z
N MET A 1 39.14 -5.90 4.99
CA MET A 1 38.02 -6.59 4.32
C MET A 1 36.76 -6.14 5.02
N GLU A 2 35.76 -5.63 4.29
CA GLU A 2 34.46 -5.38 4.89
C GLU A 2 33.86 -6.69 5.40
N SER A 3 33.27 -6.66 6.61
CA SER A 3 32.66 -7.85 7.20
C SER A 3 31.47 -8.29 6.33
N PRO A 4 31.33 -9.58 5.98
CA PRO A 4 30.20 -10.11 5.20
C PRO A 4 28.83 -9.69 5.76
N ALA A 5 28.72 -9.53 7.08
CA ALA A 5 27.54 -9.02 7.76
C ALA A 5 27.14 -7.59 7.35
N VAL A 6 28.12 -6.71 7.15
CA VAL A 6 27.91 -5.30 6.77
C VAL A 6 27.43 -5.24 5.33
N THR A 7 28.10 -5.95 4.43
CA THR A 7 27.71 -6.04 3.02
C THR A 7 26.30 -6.61 2.86
N PHE A 8 25.98 -7.69 3.58
CA PHE A 8 24.62 -8.25 3.58
C PHE A 8 23.59 -7.24 4.10
N THR A 9 23.90 -6.54 5.19
CA THR A 9 22.98 -5.55 5.77
C THR A 9 22.69 -4.40 4.82
N LEU A 10 23.71 -3.88 4.14
CA LEU A 10 23.54 -2.83 3.13
C LEU A 10 22.69 -3.33 1.96
N ALA A 11 23.01 -4.51 1.42
CA ALA A 11 22.26 -5.11 0.32
C ALA A 11 20.79 -5.37 0.71
N TYR A 12 20.55 -5.88 1.92
CA TYR A 12 19.20 -6.13 2.42
C TYR A 12 18.42 -4.84 2.64
N LEU A 13 19.05 -3.78 3.11
CA LEU A 13 18.40 -2.48 3.28
C LEU A 13 17.96 -1.90 1.93
N VAL A 14 18.83 -1.95 0.92
CA VAL A 14 18.48 -1.55 -0.46
C VAL A 14 17.31 -2.38 -0.97
N PHE A 15 17.38 -3.71 -0.81
CA PHE A 15 16.27 -4.60 -1.17
C PHE A 15 14.97 -4.23 -0.45
N ALA A 16 14.99 -4.03 0.86
CA ALA A 16 13.80 -3.71 1.65
C ALA A 16 13.18 -2.36 1.24
N VAL A 17 14.01 -1.34 1.00
CA VAL A 17 13.55 -0.04 0.49
C VAL A 17 12.90 -0.19 -0.89
N CYS A 18 13.55 -0.89 -1.81
CA CYS A 18 13.01 -1.15 -3.14
C CYS A 18 11.76 -2.04 -3.10
N PHE A 19 11.63 -2.96 -2.14
CA PHE A 19 10.44 -3.80 -2.02
C PHE A 19 9.23 -3.01 -1.49
N VAL A 20 9.45 -2.11 -0.52
CA VAL A 20 8.40 -1.27 0.07
C VAL A 20 8.01 -0.11 -0.85
N PHE A 21 9.01 0.48 -1.52
CA PHE A 21 8.87 1.61 -2.44
C PHE A 21 9.49 1.25 -3.80
N PRO A 22 8.81 0.41 -4.61
CA PRO A 22 9.38 -0.08 -5.85
C PRO A 22 9.58 1.04 -6.87
N PRO A 23 10.84 1.34 -7.24
CA PRO A 23 11.11 2.22 -8.36
C PRO A 23 10.61 1.56 -9.66
N ASP A 24 10.58 2.32 -10.75
CA ASP A 24 9.95 1.89 -11.99
C ASP A 24 10.63 0.64 -12.59
N GLU A 25 11.94 0.50 -12.38
CA GLU A 25 12.74 -0.67 -12.81
C GLU A 25 12.36 -1.95 -12.04
N VAL A 26 12.16 -1.84 -10.73
CA VAL A 26 11.75 -2.99 -9.89
C VAL A 26 10.31 -3.37 -10.20
N ARG A 27 9.47 -2.38 -10.51
CA ARG A 27 8.08 -2.58 -10.92
C ARG A 27 8.00 -3.28 -12.27
N SER A 28 8.80 -2.85 -13.25
CA SER A 28 8.84 -3.46 -14.58
C SER A 28 9.42 -4.88 -14.56
N ALA A 29 10.34 -5.17 -13.64
CA ALA A 29 10.83 -6.52 -13.36
C ALA A 29 9.80 -7.43 -12.65
N GLY A 30 8.65 -6.90 -12.23
CA GLY A 30 7.62 -7.69 -11.54
C GLY A 30 8.00 -8.08 -10.12
N LEU A 31 8.89 -7.35 -9.46
CA LEU A 31 9.30 -7.60 -8.07
C LEU A 31 8.46 -6.77 -7.08
N THR A 32 7.14 -6.83 -7.22
CA THR A 32 6.21 -6.12 -6.35
C THR A 32 5.35 -7.09 -5.54
N VAL A 33 4.79 -6.64 -4.42
CA VAL A 33 3.83 -7.46 -3.67
C VAL A 33 2.62 -7.82 -4.53
N GLN A 34 2.20 -6.92 -5.43
CA GLN A 34 1.04 -7.18 -6.29
C GLN A 34 1.29 -8.30 -7.30
N SER A 35 2.48 -8.37 -7.89
CA SER A 35 2.84 -9.44 -8.82
C SER A 35 3.01 -10.78 -8.11
N LEU A 36 3.67 -10.80 -6.95
CA LEU A 36 3.83 -12.00 -6.12
C LEU A 36 2.50 -12.60 -5.67
N LEU A 37 1.50 -11.76 -5.38
CA LEU A 37 0.18 -12.17 -4.92
C LEU A 37 -0.89 -12.13 -6.01
N SER A 38 -0.51 -11.98 -7.27
CA SER A 38 -1.42 -11.73 -8.41
C SER A 38 -2.58 -12.73 -8.49
N ALA A 39 -2.29 -14.03 -8.35
CA ALA A 39 -3.30 -15.09 -8.36
C ALA A 39 -4.35 -14.96 -7.24
N TRP A 40 -3.95 -14.48 -6.06
CA TRP A 40 -4.84 -14.29 -4.92
C TRP A 40 -5.60 -12.96 -4.98
N LEU A 41 -4.97 -11.90 -5.50
CA LEU A 41 -5.58 -10.58 -5.65
C LEU A 41 -6.72 -10.59 -6.67
N GLY A 42 -6.58 -11.36 -7.75
CA GLY A 42 -7.52 -11.37 -8.87
C GLY A 42 -7.39 -10.14 -9.76
N SER A 43 -8.43 -9.86 -10.55
CA SER A 43 -8.45 -8.73 -11.47
C SER A 43 -8.99 -7.46 -10.81
N GLU A 44 -8.22 -6.39 -10.90
CA GLU A 44 -8.61 -5.05 -10.47
C GLU A 44 -9.78 -4.51 -11.31
N ASP A 45 -9.76 -4.73 -12.62
CA ASP A 45 -10.84 -4.30 -13.53
C ASP A 45 -12.15 -5.04 -13.25
N ALA A 46 -12.06 -6.32 -12.85
CA ALA A 46 -13.24 -7.08 -12.49
C ALA A 46 -13.80 -6.65 -11.12
N ALA A 47 -12.99 -6.47 -10.09
CA ALA A 47 -13.48 -6.22 -8.74
C ALA A 47 -12.59 -5.27 -7.95
N PHE A 48 -12.51 -4.02 -8.40
CA PHE A 48 -11.66 -2.95 -7.88
C PHE A 48 -11.59 -2.89 -6.34
N VAL A 49 -12.74 -2.79 -5.67
CA VAL A 49 -12.76 -2.68 -4.20
C VAL A 49 -12.24 -3.95 -3.53
N GLN A 50 -12.65 -5.12 -4.02
CA GLN A 50 -12.22 -6.40 -3.45
C GLN A 50 -10.74 -6.67 -3.68
N TYR A 51 -10.23 -6.26 -4.84
CA TYR A 51 -8.81 -6.27 -5.18
C TYR A 51 -8.03 -5.42 -4.18
N HIS A 52 -8.46 -4.19 -3.89
CA HIS A 52 -7.76 -3.32 -2.94
C HIS A 52 -7.88 -3.72 -1.47
N LEU A 53 -8.97 -4.38 -1.07
CA LEU A 53 -9.08 -5.02 0.25
C LEU A 53 -8.00 -6.09 0.43
N ARG A 54 -7.87 -6.99 -0.56
CA ARG A 54 -6.84 -8.04 -0.53
C ARG A 54 -5.44 -7.46 -0.66
N ARG A 55 -5.25 -6.48 -1.55
CA ARG A 55 -3.96 -5.85 -1.81
C ARG A 55 -3.40 -5.18 -0.56
N SER A 56 -4.17 -4.30 0.08
CA SER A 56 -3.71 -3.61 1.31
C SER A 56 -3.37 -4.60 2.43
N THR A 57 -4.18 -5.65 2.59
CA THR A 57 -3.91 -6.72 3.56
C THR A 57 -2.65 -7.53 3.20
N GLY A 58 -2.51 -7.94 1.95
CA GLY A 58 -1.35 -8.70 1.46
C GLY A 58 -0.05 -7.91 1.53
N THR A 59 -0.08 -6.62 1.17
CA THR A 59 1.06 -5.70 1.31
C THR A 59 1.48 -5.53 2.77
N LEU A 60 0.53 -5.37 3.68
CA LEU A 60 0.83 -5.30 5.12
C LEU A 60 1.53 -6.57 5.61
N LEU A 61 1.03 -7.76 5.21
CA LEU A 61 1.63 -9.04 5.56
C LEU A 61 3.04 -9.19 4.97
N ALA A 62 3.20 -8.93 3.66
CA ALA A 62 4.48 -9.05 2.97
C ALA A 62 5.54 -8.12 3.59
N HIS A 63 5.21 -6.86 3.86
CA HIS A 63 6.15 -5.92 4.47
C HIS A 63 6.45 -6.26 5.93
N SER A 64 5.48 -6.82 6.67
CA SER A 64 5.71 -7.27 8.05
C SER A 64 6.71 -8.42 8.16
N LEU A 65 6.93 -9.18 7.09
CA LEU A 65 7.90 -10.28 7.03
C LEU A 65 9.34 -9.83 6.77
N LEU A 66 9.58 -8.57 6.37
CA LEU A 66 10.93 -8.08 6.06
C LEU A 66 11.90 -8.17 7.25
N PRO A 67 11.55 -7.75 8.48
CA PRO A 67 12.45 -7.91 9.62
C PRO A 67 12.82 -9.38 9.89
N LEU A 68 11.87 -10.30 9.69
CA LEU A 68 12.13 -11.74 9.84
C LEU A 68 13.04 -12.25 8.73
N GLY A 69 12.83 -11.82 7.49
CA GLY A 69 13.72 -12.13 6.36
C GLY A 69 15.15 -11.64 6.60
N TYR A 70 15.32 -10.45 7.19
CA TYR A 70 16.63 -9.94 7.59
C TYR A 70 17.30 -10.84 8.64
N TYR A 71 16.56 -11.22 9.70
CA TYR A 71 17.08 -12.13 10.73
C TYR A 71 17.56 -13.44 10.12
N LEU A 72 16.74 -14.05 9.27
CA LEU A 72 17.06 -15.32 8.61
C LEU A 72 18.28 -15.20 7.70
N GLY A 73 18.43 -14.11 6.95
CA GLY A 73 19.62 -13.90 6.13
C GLY A 73 20.88 -13.66 6.94
N MET A 74 20.77 -12.95 8.07
CA MET A 74 21.88 -12.72 9.01
C MET A 74 22.40 -14.02 9.64
N CYS A 75 21.55 -15.04 9.82
CA CYS A 75 21.98 -16.37 10.23
C CYS A 75 23.03 -16.99 9.29
N PHE A 76 22.97 -16.68 8.00
CA PHE A 76 23.92 -17.18 7.00
C PHE A 76 25.08 -16.21 6.75
N ALA A 77 24.82 -14.89 6.79
CA ALA A 77 25.83 -13.86 6.51
C ALA A 77 26.80 -13.64 7.68
N ALA A 78 26.41 -14.01 8.91
CA ALA A 78 27.18 -13.81 10.12
C ALA A 78 27.13 -15.06 11.04
N PRO A 79 27.65 -16.23 10.59
CA PRO A 79 27.57 -17.47 11.35
C PRO A 79 28.29 -17.37 12.72
N GLU A 80 29.27 -16.49 12.84
CA GLU A 80 29.99 -16.19 14.09
C GLU A 80 29.09 -15.63 15.20
N LYS A 81 27.91 -15.09 14.84
CA LYS A 81 26.93 -14.58 15.80
C LYS A 81 26.01 -15.66 16.37
N HIS A 82 26.15 -16.91 15.89
CA HIS A 82 25.40 -18.09 16.34
C HIS A 82 23.87 -17.89 16.35
N LEU A 83 23.33 -17.09 15.42
CA LEU A 83 21.91 -16.69 15.38
C LEU A 83 20.93 -17.85 15.10
N CYS A 84 21.41 -18.93 14.46
CA CYS A 84 20.65 -20.16 14.29
C CYS A 84 20.35 -20.85 15.63
N PHE A 85 21.25 -20.71 16.60
CA PHE A 85 21.10 -21.29 17.93
C PHE A 85 20.61 -20.22 18.88
N PHE A 86 19.28 -20.12 19.00
CA PHE A 86 18.61 -19.08 19.81
C PHE A 86 19.21 -18.93 21.21
N TYR A 87 19.63 -20.02 21.86
CA TYR A 87 20.23 -20.00 23.19
C TYR A 87 21.57 -19.24 23.24
N LEU A 88 22.40 -19.37 22.21
CA LEU A 88 23.73 -18.77 22.09
C LEU A 88 23.69 -17.32 21.55
N ALA A 89 22.57 -16.91 20.95
CA ALA A 89 22.41 -15.56 20.44
C ALA A 89 22.48 -14.50 21.56
N SER A 90 23.02 -13.32 21.23
CA SER A 90 23.08 -12.19 22.16
C SER A 90 21.67 -11.69 22.53
N LYS A 91 21.58 -10.91 23.61
CA LYS A 91 20.28 -10.38 24.09
C LYS A 91 19.63 -9.48 23.04
N GLU A 92 20.41 -8.71 22.31
CA GLU A 92 19.95 -7.81 21.25
C GLU A 92 19.29 -8.60 20.12
N TRP A 93 19.93 -9.66 19.64
CA TRP A 93 19.38 -10.51 18.58
C TRP A 93 18.13 -11.26 19.02
N LYS A 94 18.06 -11.72 20.27
CA LYS A 94 16.85 -12.31 20.86
C LYS A 94 15.68 -11.32 20.86
N THR A 95 15.93 -10.07 21.27
CA THR A 95 14.89 -9.03 21.24
C THR A 95 14.47 -8.68 19.82
N PHE A 96 15.41 -8.57 18.88
CA PHE A 96 15.10 -8.33 17.48
C PHE A 96 14.24 -9.44 16.88
N PHE A 97 14.62 -10.70 17.11
CA PHE A 97 13.86 -11.88 16.65
C PHE A 97 12.43 -11.87 17.20
N PHE A 98 12.26 -11.55 18.49
CA PHE A 98 10.94 -11.45 19.10
C PHE A 98 10.04 -10.44 18.36
N PHE A 99 10.53 -9.23 18.07
CA PHE A 99 9.76 -8.25 17.30
C PHE A 99 9.54 -8.66 15.85
N ALA A 100 10.56 -9.28 15.24
CA ALA A 100 10.49 -9.78 13.86
C ALA A 100 9.45 -10.90 13.68
N VAL A 101 9.16 -11.69 14.72
CA VAL A 101 8.09 -12.69 14.73
C VAL A 101 6.75 -12.09 15.16
N LEU A 102 6.77 -11.20 16.16
CA LEU A 102 5.56 -10.56 16.69
C LEU A 102 4.84 -9.73 15.63
N LEU A 103 5.58 -8.97 14.80
CA LEU A 103 5.00 -8.11 13.79
C LEU A 103 4.16 -8.90 12.74
N PRO A 104 4.68 -9.95 12.08
CA PRO A 104 3.88 -10.86 11.25
C PRO A 104 2.72 -11.52 11.98
N ALA A 105 2.88 -11.89 13.26
CA ALA A 105 1.82 -12.52 14.03
C ALA A 105 0.63 -11.55 14.24
N ILE A 106 0.92 -10.29 14.59
CA ILE A 106 -0.10 -9.25 14.74
C ILE A 106 -0.78 -8.96 13.41
N THR A 107 -0.03 -8.76 12.33
CA THR A 107 -0.60 -8.47 11.01
C THR A 107 -1.42 -9.64 10.48
N SER A 108 -1.01 -10.88 10.74
CA SER A 108 -1.77 -12.09 10.41
C SER A 108 -3.07 -12.19 11.22
N ALA A 109 -3.03 -11.88 12.52
CA ALA A 109 -4.23 -11.83 13.34
C ALA A 109 -5.21 -10.75 12.86
N LEU A 110 -4.71 -9.58 12.45
CA LEU A 110 -5.51 -8.51 11.84
C LEU A 110 -6.10 -8.94 10.49
N ALA A 111 -5.30 -9.53 9.61
CA ALA A 111 -5.76 -10.04 8.31
C ALA A 111 -6.87 -11.09 8.48
N TYR A 112 -6.71 -11.98 9.46
CA TYR A 112 -7.72 -12.97 9.81
C TYR A 112 -8.99 -12.30 10.38
N TYR A 113 -8.84 -11.33 11.28
CA TYR A 113 -9.96 -10.56 11.82
C TYR A 113 -10.72 -9.77 10.74
N TRP A 114 -10.02 -9.20 9.76
CA TRP A 114 -10.63 -8.49 8.63
C TRP A 114 -11.33 -9.44 7.66
N SER A 115 -10.72 -10.58 7.34
CA SER A 115 -11.35 -11.55 6.43
C SER A 115 -12.63 -12.17 7.01
N ARG A 116 -12.76 -12.23 8.34
CA ARG A 116 -14.00 -12.62 9.02
C ARG A 116 -15.17 -11.68 8.69
N LYS A 117 -16.38 -12.25 8.61
CA LYS A 117 -17.62 -11.53 8.26
C LYS A 117 -17.57 -10.80 6.90
N GLY A 118 -16.75 -11.32 5.98
CA GLY A 118 -16.66 -10.81 4.60
C GLY A 118 -16.16 -9.37 4.53
N TRP A 119 -15.05 -9.05 5.20
CA TRP A 119 -14.35 -7.76 5.14
C TRP A 119 -15.00 -6.57 5.83
N ASN A 120 -16.13 -6.75 6.53
CA ASN A 120 -16.84 -5.67 7.22
C ASN A 120 -15.98 -4.87 8.22
N ASN A 121 -14.99 -5.53 8.84
CA ASN A 121 -14.11 -4.88 9.81
C ASN A 121 -12.88 -4.21 9.20
N HIS A 122 -12.66 -4.39 7.89
CA HIS A 122 -11.53 -3.81 7.21
C HIS A 122 -11.66 -2.27 7.15
N PRO A 123 -10.56 -1.50 7.34
CA PRO A 123 -10.60 -0.05 7.32
C PRO A 123 -11.28 0.53 6.08
N LEU A 124 -10.95 0.00 4.89
CA LEU A 124 -11.59 0.40 3.63
C LEU A 124 -13.12 0.15 3.64
N ALA A 125 -13.59 -1.00 4.11
CA ALA A 125 -15.03 -1.27 4.18
C ALA A 125 -15.74 -0.28 5.10
N ARG A 126 -15.10 0.11 6.22
CA ARG A 126 -15.62 1.14 7.12
C ARG A 126 -15.65 2.52 6.45
N THR A 127 -14.60 2.90 5.72
CA THR A 127 -14.59 4.15 4.95
C THR A 127 -15.71 4.19 3.91
N LEU A 128 -15.94 3.08 3.19
CA LEU A 128 -17.04 2.97 2.23
C LEU A 128 -18.41 2.97 2.89
N ALA A 129 -18.53 2.47 4.13
CA ALA A 129 -19.79 2.50 4.88
C ALA A 129 -20.26 3.93 5.19
N VAL A 130 -19.34 4.89 5.33
CA VAL A 130 -19.67 6.31 5.56
C VAL A 130 -20.40 6.93 4.37
N HIS A 131 -20.16 6.40 3.17
CA HIS A 131 -20.80 6.83 1.92
C HIS A 131 -22.10 6.06 1.61
N ALA A 132 -22.46 5.08 2.44
CA ALA A 132 -23.64 4.27 2.19
C ALA A 132 -24.91 4.97 2.70
N LEU A 133 -26.02 4.76 1.99
CA LEU A 133 -27.33 5.23 2.43
C LEU A 133 -27.78 4.41 3.67
N PRO A 134 -28.67 4.94 4.53
CA PRO A 134 -29.07 4.25 5.78
C PRO A 134 -29.59 2.82 5.61
N GLN A 135 -30.15 2.49 4.43
CA GLN A 135 -30.67 1.15 4.11
C GLN A 135 -29.70 0.29 3.28
N SER A 136 -28.57 0.83 2.85
CA SER A 136 -27.57 0.11 2.05
C SER A 136 -26.26 -0.06 2.83
N GLY A 137 -25.59 -1.19 2.62
CA GLY A 137 -24.27 -1.43 3.21
C GLY A 137 -23.14 -0.88 2.35
N TRP A 138 -21.92 -0.85 2.89
CA TRP A 138 -20.70 -0.50 2.14
C TRP A 138 -20.52 -1.32 0.85
N ARG A 139 -21.12 -2.52 0.76
CA ARG A 139 -21.10 -3.36 -0.44
C ARG A 139 -21.85 -2.75 -1.62
N ALA A 140 -22.92 -1.98 -1.36
CA ALA A 140 -23.64 -1.28 -2.41
C ALA A 140 -22.77 -0.17 -3.02
N VAL A 141 -22.10 0.61 -2.15
CA VAL A 141 -21.09 1.61 -2.56
C VAL A 141 -19.97 0.94 -3.34
N ALA A 142 -19.45 -0.18 -2.85
CA ALA A 142 -18.42 -0.94 -3.54
C ALA A 142 -18.87 -1.42 -4.93
N SER A 143 -20.14 -1.82 -5.07
CA SER A 143 -20.71 -2.22 -6.36
C SER A 143 -20.83 -1.04 -7.32
N SER A 144 -21.22 0.15 -6.85
CA SER A 144 -21.24 1.38 -7.67
C SER A 144 -19.84 1.73 -8.16
N ILE A 145 -18.86 1.76 -7.26
CA ILE A 145 -17.45 2.02 -7.59
C ILE A 145 -16.95 0.99 -8.62
N ASN A 146 -17.21 -0.30 -8.43
CA ASN A 146 -16.77 -1.33 -9.37
C ASN A 146 -17.39 -1.14 -10.76
N THR A 147 -18.67 -0.76 -10.84
CA THR A 147 -19.36 -0.51 -12.12
C THR A 147 -18.78 0.71 -12.83
N GLU A 148 -18.55 1.81 -12.12
CA GLU A 148 -17.94 3.02 -12.69
C GLU A 148 -16.48 2.81 -13.06
N PHE A 149 -15.72 2.06 -12.26
CA PHE A 149 -14.33 1.74 -12.55
C PHE A 149 -14.17 0.93 -13.84
N ARG A 150 -15.19 0.19 -14.28
CA ARG A 150 -15.14 -0.54 -15.55
C ARG A 150 -15.39 0.34 -16.77
N ARG A 151 -15.89 1.56 -16.59
CA ARG A 151 -16.17 2.47 -17.71
C ARG A 151 -14.86 3.00 -18.31
N ILE A 152 -14.94 3.43 -19.58
CA ILE A 152 -13.79 3.86 -20.39
C ILE A 152 -13.47 5.34 -20.15
N ASP A 153 -14.47 6.12 -19.76
CA ASP A 153 -14.41 7.56 -19.46
C ASP A 153 -13.71 7.91 -18.14
N LYS A 154 -13.34 6.91 -17.33
CA LYS A 154 -12.57 7.15 -16.11
C LYS A 154 -11.21 7.79 -16.42
N PHE A 155 -10.85 8.79 -15.64
CA PHE A 155 -9.51 9.33 -15.63
C PHE A 155 -8.66 8.60 -14.60
N ALA A 156 -7.46 8.16 -14.98
CA ALA A 156 -6.51 7.53 -14.06
C ALA A 156 -5.08 8.01 -14.35
N THR A 157 -4.36 8.44 -13.32
CA THR A 157 -2.97 8.91 -13.43
C THR A 157 -2.11 8.37 -12.29
N GLY A 158 -0.85 8.03 -12.59
CA GLY A 158 0.11 7.47 -11.65
C GLY A 158 0.25 5.94 -11.71
N ALA A 159 1.18 5.40 -10.93
CA ALA A 159 1.48 3.97 -10.89
C ALA A 159 0.35 3.16 -10.20
N PRO A 160 0.14 1.87 -10.53
CA PRO A 160 -0.93 1.07 -9.94
C PRO A 160 -0.99 1.05 -8.38
N GLY A 161 0.16 1.19 -7.72
CA GLY A 161 0.26 1.27 -6.25
C GLY A 161 0.08 2.68 -5.65
N ALA A 162 0.15 3.73 -6.48
CA ALA A 162 0.11 5.13 -6.10
C ALA A 162 -0.49 5.95 -7.25
N ARG A 163 -1.82 5.92 -7.37
CA ARG A 163 -2.55 6.59 -8.47
C ARG A 163 -3.80 7.29 -8.00
N VAL A 164 -4.22 8.27 -8.79
CA VAL A 164 -5.48 8.99 -8.64
C VAL A 164 -6.41 8.50 -9.73
N ILE A 165 -7.62 8.12 -9.35
CA ILE A 165 -8.67 7.69 -10.26
C ILE A 165 -9.88 8.59 -10.02
N VAL A 166 -10.41 9.14 -11.10
CA VAL A 166 -11.61 9.98 -11.09
C VAL A 166 -12.63 9.32 -12.00
N THR A 167 -13.78 8.96 -11.43
CA THR A 167 -14.96 8.46 -12.16
C THR A 167 -16.04 9.54 -12.13
N ASP A 168 -17.21 9.27 -12.72
CA ASP A 168 -18.33 10.21 -12.74
C ASP A 168 -18.78 10.66 -11.35
N THR A 169 -18.71 9.78 -10.35
CA THR A 169 -19.16 10.13 -8.99
C THR A 169 -18.08 10.04 -7.93
N TRP A 170 -16.92 9.42 -8.20
CA TRP A 170 -15.89 9.18 -7.19
C TRP A 170 -14.55 9.83 -7.54
N VAL A 171 -13.91 10.38 -6.51
CA VAL A 171 -12.48 10.69 -6.52
C VAL A 171 -11.78 9.73 -5.59
N ILE A 172 -10.85 8.95 -6.14
CA ILE A 172 -10.19 7.85 -5.46
C ILE A 172 -8.69 8.06 -5.50
N LYS A 173 -8.05 8.07 -4.33
CA LYS A 173 -6.59 8.04 -4.22
C LYS A 173 -6.14 6.69 -3.68
N VAL A 174 -5.39 6.00 -4.51
CA VAL A 174 -4.75 4.72 -4.22
C VAL A 174 -3.38 5.00 -3.62
N THR A 175 -3.10 4.43 -2.45
CA THR A 175 -1.76 4.41 -1.85
C THR A 175 -1.35 2.96 -1.52
N THR A 176 -0.10 2.76 -1.10
CA THR A 176 0.45 1.44 -0.76
C THR A 176 -0.42 0.69 0.26
N TYR A 177 -0.89 1.37 1.30
CA TYR A 177 -1.62 0.75 2.42
C TYR A 177 -3.08 1.17 2.52
N CYS A 178 -3.47 2.28 1.89
CA CYS A 178 -4.79 2.88 2.05
C CYS A 178 -5.42 3.22 0.70
N LEU A 179 -6.75 3.17 0.67
CA LEU A 179 -7.56 3.65 -0.44
C LEU A 179 -8.45 4.76 0.12
N HIS A 180 -8.24 5.99 -0.36
CA HIS A 180 -9.07 7.13 0.00
C HIS A 180 -10.14 7.30 -1.06
N VAL A 181 -11.38 7.51 -0.63
CA VAL A 181 -12.54 7.61 -1.50
C VAL A 181 -13.38 8.78 -1.01
N ALA A 182 -13.71 9.68 -1.93
CA ALA A 182 -14.63 10.77 -1.70
C ALA A 182 -15.61 10.90 -2.87
N GLN A 183 -16.84 11.31 -2.60
CA GLN A 183 -17.87 11.50 -3.61
C GLN A 183 -17.78 12.90 -4.20
N GLN A 184 -17.84 13.03 -5.53
CA GLN A 184 -17.63 14.31 -6.23
C GLN A 184 -18.61 15.41 -5.82
N GLN A 185 -19.86 15.05 -5.54
CA GLN A 185 -20.89 16.00 -5.10
C GLN A 185 -20.62 16.59 -3.70
N ASP A 186 -19.81 15.90 -2.88
CA ASP A 186 -19.60 16.20 -1.46
C ASP A 186 -18.18 16.67 -1.17
N ILE A 187 -17.42 17.08 -2.19
CA ILE A 187 -16.02 17.54 -2.04
C ILE A 187 -15.85 19.01 -2.39
N HIS A 188 -14.96 19.63 -1.65
CA HIS A 188 -14.34 20.90 -1.97
C HIS A 188 -12.90 20.65 -2.43
N LEU A 189 -12.56 21.18 -3.61
CA LEU A 189 -11.22 21.09 -4.18
C LEU A 189 -10.49 22.41 -3.94
N THR A 190 -9.28 22.34 -3.39
CA THR A 190 -8.47 23.55 -3.12
C THR A 190 -7.05 23.32 -3.56
N VAL A 191 -6.52 24.22 -4.40
CA VAL A 191 -5.09 24.20 -4.73
C VAL A 191 -4.31 24.65 -3.50
N THR A 192 -3.42 23.78 -3.02
CA THR A 192 -2.64 24.01 -1.79
C THR A 192 -1.17 24.29 -2.07
N ASP A 193 -0.63 23.71 -3.15
CA ASP A 193 0.76 23.91 -3.56
C ASP A 193 0.84 23.97 -5.09
N SER A 194 1.76 24.76 -5.60
CA SER A 194 2.04 24.90 -7.02
C SER A 194 3.55 24.93 -7.22
N ARG A 195 4.08 23.92 -7.89
CA ARG A 195 5.52 23.80 -8.15
C ARG A 195 5.77 23.79 -9.64
N GLN A 196 6.62 24.69 -10.11
CA GLN A 196 7.14 24.65 -11.46
C GLN A 196 8.47 23.91 -11.47
N HIS A 197 8.68 23.06 -12.46
CA HIS A 197 9.95 22.43 -12.77
C HIS A 197 10.32 22.78 -14.19
N GLU A 198 11.44 23.48 -14.37
CA GLU A 198 11.93 23.87 -15.70
C GLU A 198 12.44 22.66 -16.50
N LEU A 199 12.85 21.59 -15.82
CA LEU A 199 13.37 20.37 -16.43
C LEU A 199 12.75 19.14 -15.75
N THR A 200 12.19 18.25 -16.56
CA THR A 200 11.69 16.93 -16.14
C THR A 200 12.46 15.87 -16.90
N PRO A 201 12.76 14.69 -16.32
CA PRO A 201 13.49 13.62 -17.03
C PRO A 201 12.89 13.25 -18.40
N ASP A 202 11.57 13.39 -18.54
CA ASP A 202 10.81 13.02 -19.74
C ASP A 202 10.57 14.16 -20.73
N SER A 203 10.82 15.43 -20.35
CA SER A 203 10.59 16.56 -21.26
C SER A 203 11.43 17.79 -20.90
N ASN A 204 12.00 18.42 -21.94
CA ASN A 204 12.70 19.71 -21.83
C ASN A 204 11.75 20.92 -21.75
N MET A 205 10.44 20.69 -21.57
CA MET A 205 9.47 21.75 -21.40
C MET A 205 9.21 21.98 -19.90
N PRO A 206 9.01 23.25 -19.49
CA PRO A 206 8.63 23.55 -18.12
C PRO A 206 7.27 22.91 -17.81
N VAL A 207 7.22 22.12 -16.74
CA VAL A 207 5.99 21.50 -16.24
C VAL A 207 5.57 22.15 -14.93
N GLN A 208 4.27 22.22 -14.70
CA GLN A 208 3.71 22.71 -13.45
C GLN A 208 2.95 21.58 -12.75
N PHE A 209 3.36 21.28 -11.53
CA PHE A 209 2.68 20.35 -10.64
C PHE A 209 1.79 21.12 -9.68
N LEU A 210 0.50 20.79 -9.68
CA LEU A 210 -0.48 21.33 -8.74
C LEU A 210 -0.80 20.28 -7.69
N THR A 211 -0.73 20.64 -6.42
CA THR A 211 -1.24 19.79 -5.34
C THR A 211 -2.63 20.28 -4.96
N ILE A 212 -3.64 19.46 -5.26
CA ILE A 212 -5.05 19.76 -4.98
C ILE A 212 -5.47 18.96 -3.76
N ARG A 213 -5.96 19.65 -2.74
CA ARG A 213 -6.56 19.03 -1.57
C ARG A 213 -8.02 18.71 -1.84
N VAL A 214 -8.38 17.45 -1.63
CA VAL A 214 -9.75 16.93 -1.70
C VAL A 214 -10.27 16.83 -0.27
N ALA A 215 -11.19 17.73 0.10
CA ALA A 215 -11.83 17.72 1.41
C ALA A 215 -13.33 17.45 1.24
N SER A 216 -13.89 16.52 2.01
CA SER A 216 -15.34 16.28 1.98
C SER A 216 -16.09 17.17 2.96
N VAL A 217 -17.33 17.50 2.65
CA VAL A 217 -18.30 18.13 3.57
C VAL A 217 -18.54 17.22 4.78
N ASN A 218 -18.46 15.90 4.60
CA ASN A 218 -18.63 14.94 5.68
C ASN A 218 -17.33 14.84 6.53
N PRO A 219 -17.36 15.20 7.83
CA PRO A 219 -16.17 15.25 8.68
C PRO A 219 -15.58 13.86 8.99
N TYR A 220 -16.32 12.77 8.76
CA TYR A 220 -15.82 11.42 8.94
C TYR A 220 -14.86 10.97 7.83
N ILE A 221 -14.82 11.71 6.71
CA ILE A 221 -13.93 11.43 5.58
C ILE A 221 -12.65 12.25 5.74
N LYS A 222 -11.52 11.55 5.86
CA LYS A 222 -10.21 12.20 5.92
C LYS A 222 -9.88 12.84 4.57
N ALA A 223 -9.58 14.14 4.60
CA ALA A 223 -9.07 14.85 3.44
C ALA A 223 -7.75 14.23 2.94
N PHE A 224 -7.52 14.31 1.63
CA PHE A 224 -6.31 13.80 1.00
C PHE A 224 -5.90 14.68 -0.18
N ASP A 225 -4.61 14.69 -0.49
CA ASP A 225 -4.09 15.50 -1.58
C ASP A 225 -3.88 14.67 -2.85
N ILE A 226 -4.21 15.22 -4.01
CA ILE A 226 -3.93 14.65 -5.32
C ILE A 226 -2.95 15.55 -6.08
N ARG A 227 -2.16 14.94 -6.96
CA ARG A 227 -1.16 15.60 -7.80
C ARG A 227 -1.28 15.08 -9.22
#